data_AF-A0A2D6D839-F1
#
_entry.id   AF-A0A2D6D839-F1
#
_cell.length_a   1.000
_cell.length_b   1.000
_cell.length_c   1.000
_cell.angle_alpha   90.00
_cell.angle_beta   90.00
_cell.angle_gamma   90.00
#
_symmetry.space_group_name_H-M   'P 1'
#
loop_
_entity.id
_entity.type
_entity.pdbx_description
1 polymer ?
#
loop_
_entity_poly.entity_id
_entity_poly.type
_entity_poly.pdbx_seq_one_letter_code
_entity_poly.pdbx_strand_id
1 'polypeptide(L)'
;MDNQFKGKGALDAFLNLFSLITLTWTSIAIGIILFQIIDKFLSAGTVFALSRYSQQGLKFGVASALIVTPIFLFIVTTLHKNYKKGSLNPQSGVYRWLTYLILLVTALNIIGRLIQLVFKLLDGDYTLASILKISVVLAIAGGIFGYYWYDLKRNNYSKRSQTSQIFFGIIVIVTVVSIIASFFIIDSPKVTNMKKFDQQRVNDLYNLDNMINSYYRETRKIPEDLSDSRFSQVTDPKTDEPYSYTVVSEEEFEICATFELAVVDDDDEDYKRYGGKDWDFHQAGHQCFTSFVFDSDKPLPIPRESFY
;
A
#
# COMPACT_ATOMS: atom_id res chain seq x y z
N MET A 1 -10.07 47.75 22.57
CA MET A 1 -9.93 46.89 21.37
C MET A 1 -10.33 45.43 21.61
N ASP A 2 -10.77 45.06 22.82
CA ASP A 2 -10.95 43.64 23.22
C ASP A 2 -12.30 42.99 22.82
N ASN A 3 -13.25 43.76 22.28
CA ASN A 3 -14.60 43.25 22.04
C ASN A 3 -14.81 42.62 20.65
N GLN A 4 -13.87 42.79 19.70
CA GLN A 4 -14.03 42.32 18.31
C GLN A 4 -13.77 40.80 18.13
N PHE A 5 -13.03 40.20 19.05
CA PHE A 5 -12.58 38.80 19.00
C PHE A 5 -13.18 37.91 20.11
N LYS A 6 -14.05 38.47 20.98
CA LYS A 6 -14.69 37.75 22.07
C LYS A 6 -15.49 36.55 21.51
N GLY A 7 -15.18 35.33 21.97
CA GLY A 7 -15.79 34.09 21.50
C GLY A 7 -15.18 33.46 20.23
N LYS A 8 -14.20 34.10 19.58
CA LYS A 8 -13.61 33.58 18.33
C LYS A 8 -12.31 32.79 18.51
N GLY A 9 -11.77 32.74 19.73
CA GLY A 9 -10.56 31.98 20.05
C GLY A 9 -10.72 30.47 19.86
N ALA A 10 -11.91 29.92 20.13
CA ALA A 10 -12.20 28.50 19.90
C ALA A 10 -12.15 28.14 18.40
N LEU A 11 -12.68 29.01 17.53
CA LEU A 11 -12.61 28.81 16.09
C LEU A 11 -11.17 28.94 15.56
N ASP A 12 -10.41 29.92 16.06
CA ASP A 12 -8.98 30.08 15.74
C ASP A 12 -8.19 28.82 16.12
N ALA A 13 -8.41 28.31 17.34
CA ALA A 13 -7.78 27.10 17.82
C ALA A 13 -8.18 25.87 17.00
N PHE A 14 -9.47 25.70 16.72
CA PHE A 14 -9.99 24.59 15.92
C PHE A 14 -9.38 24.57 14.51
N LEU A 15 -9.38 25.69 13.79
CA LEU A 15 -8.85 25.75 12.44
C LEU A 15 -7.33 25.50 12.40
N ASN A 16 -6.58 26.02 13.38
CA ASN A 16 -5.13 25.75 13.48
C ASN A 16 -4.82 24.29 13.84
N LEU A 17 -5.56 23.69 14.78
CA LEU A 17 -5.43 22.26 15.11
C LEU A 17 -5.85 21.37 13.94
N PHE A 18 -6.87 21.76 13.19
CA PHE A 18 -7.28 20.99 12.03
C PHE A 18 -6.25 21.12 10.88
N SER A 19 -5.65 22.30 10.71
CA SER A 19 -4.51 22.51 9.82
C SER A 19 -3.32 21.66 10.22
N LEU A 20 -2.99 21.57 11.52
CA LEU A 20 -1.95 20.69 12.06
C LEU A 20 -2.17 19.23 11.62
N ILE A 21 -3.35 18.69 11.89
CA ILE A 21 -3.67 17.29 11.61
C ILE A 21 -3.62 17.00 10.10
N THR A 22 -4.28 17.85 9.31
CA THR A 22 -4.41 17.65 7.86
C THR A 22 -3.08 17.88 7.13
N LEU A 23 -2.24 18.81 7.59
CA LEU A 23 -0.88 18.96 7.08
C LEU A 23 -0.02 17.74 7.39
N THR A 24 -0.04 17.27 8.64
CA THR A 24 0.74 16.12 9.07
C THR A 24 0.38 14.90 8.23
N TRP A 25 -0.92 14.66 8.01
CA TRP A 25 -1.39 13.57 7.18
C TRP A 25 -1.07 13.76 5.70
N THR A 26 -1.17 14.99 5.17
CA THR A 26 -0.76 15.30 3.79
C THR A 26 0.72 14.99 3.56
N SER A 27 1.58 15.39 4.49
CA SER A 27 3.02 15.07 4.49
C SER A 27 3.26 13.55 4.47
N ILE A 28 2.56 12.80 5.34
CA ILE A 28 2.64 11.34 5.40
C ILE A 28 2.17 10.71 4.07
N ALA A 29 1.05 11.15 3.52
CA ALA A 29 0.48 10.61 2.29
C ALA A 29 1.43 10.78 1.09
N ILE A 30 1.97 11.99 0.91
CA ILE A 30 2.96 12.27 -0.13
C ILE A 30 4.23 11.44 0.08
N GLY A 31 4.73 11.36 1.33
CA GLY A 31 5.88 10.54 1.68
C GLY A 31 5.68 9.06 1.33
N ILE A 32 4.52 8.49 1.65
CA ILE A 32 4.15 7.12 1.29
C ILE A 32 4.19 6.93 -0.23
N ILE A 33 3.53 7.81 -1.00
CA ILE A 33 3.49 7.69 -2.46
C ILE A 33 4.90 7.70 -3.04
N LEU A 34 5.72 8.69 -2.66
CA LEU A 34 7.07 8.83 -3.17
C LEU A 34 7.96 7.65 -2.78
N PHE A 35 7.83 7.12 -1.56
CA PHE A 35 8.58 5.95 -1.12
C PHE A 35 8.22 4.72 -1.94
N GLN A 36 6.94 4.49 -2.19
CA GLN A 36 6.47 3.35 -2.98
C GLN A 36 6.88 3.45 -4.45
N ILE A 37 6.89 4.67 -5.03
CA ILE A 37 7.44 4.90 -6.36
C ILE A 37 8.94 4.58 -6.38
N ILE A 38 9.70 5.06 -5.40
CA ILE A 38 11.14 4.78 -5.28
C ILE A 38 11.39 3.27 -5.17
N ASP A 39 10.64 2.57 -4.33
CA ASP A 39 10.77 1.13 -4.16
C ASP A 39 10.48 0.38 -5.46
N LYS A 40 9.41 0.74 -6.17
CA LYS A 40 9.07 0.09 -7.44
C LYS A 40 10.21 0.09 -8.47
N PHE A 41 10.97 1.18 -8.54
CA PHE A 41 12.02 1.33 -9.55
C PHE A 41 13.43 0.97 -9.07
N LEU A 42 13.70 1.02 -7.76
CA LEU A 42 15.07 0.92 -7.24
C LEU A 42 15.28 -0.22 -6.24
N SER A 43 14.23 -0.91 -5.76
CA SER A 43 14.35 -2.02 -4.81
C SER A 43 14.27 -3.41 -5.47
N ALA A 44 14.47 -3.51 -6.80
CA ALA A 44 14.27 -4.72 -7.59
C ALA A 44 15.26 -5.88 -7.30
N GLY A 45 16.13 -5.77 -6.29
CA GLY A 45 17.13 -6.79 -5.95
C GLY A 45 17.37 -6.99 -4.45
N THR A 46 16.49 -6.48 -3.58
CA THR A 46 16.67 -6.63 -2.12
C THR A 46 15.91 -7.84 -1.58
N VAL A 47 16.63 -8.73 -0.89
CA VAL A 47 16.16 -10.02 -0.34
C VAL A 47 15.13 -9.87 0.80
N PHE A 48 15.01 -8.69 1.42
CA PHE A 48 14.05 -8.48 2.52
C PHE A 48 12.64 -8.09 2.04
N ALA A 49 11.65 -8.92 2.36
CA ALA A 49 10.24 -8.75 2.02
C ALA A 49 9.58 -7.42 2.51
N LEU A 50 10.20 -6.71 3.45
CA LEU A 50 9.67 -5.45 4.03
C LEU A 50 10.09 -4.18 3.27
N SER A 51 10.99 -4.26 2.29
CA SER A 51 11.42 -3.13 1.45
C SER A 51 10.90 -3.19 0.01
N ARG A 52 10.09 -4.20 -0.34
CA ARG A 52 9.45 -4.27 -1.66
C ARG A 52 8.30 -3.28 -1.81
N TYR A 53 8.09 -2.87 -3.06
CA TYR A 53 6.92 -2.14 -3.49
C TYR A 53 5.62 -2.81 -3.01
N SER A 54 4.75 -2.02 -2.40
CA SER A 54 3.43 -2.43 -1.91
C SER A 54 2.33 -1.70 -2.68
N GLN A 55 1.59 -2.45 -3.50
CA GLN A 55 0.34 -1.98 -4.15
C GLN A 55 -0.62 -1.38 -3.11
N GLN A 56 -0.78 -2.03 -1.95
CA GLN A 56 -1.68 -1.58 -0.90
C GLN A 56 -1.20 -0.27 -0.27
N GLY A 57 0.10 -0.16 0.03
CA GLY A 57 0.71 1.08 0.55
C GLY A 57 0.55 2.25 -0.41
N LEU A 58 0.81 2.03 -1.71
CA LEU A 58 0.65 3.07 -2.73
C LEU A 58 -0.82 3.51 -2.86
N LYS A 59 -1.77 2.56 -2.91
CA LYS A 59 -3.22 2.84 -2.95
C LYS A 59 -3.66 3.65 -1.73
N PHE A 60 -3.17 3.30 -0.53
CA PHE A 60 -3.47 4.03 0.70
C PHE A 60 -2.93 5.48 0.67
N GLY A 61 -1.70 5.66 0.19
CA GLY A 61 -1.10 6.99 0.00
C GLY A 61 -1.91 7.86 -0.96
N VAL A 62 -2.27 7.31 -2.13
CA VAL A 62 -3.08 8.02 -3.14
C VAL A 62 -4.46 8.40 -2.59
N ALA A 63 -5.18 7.45 -1.97
CA ALA A 63 -6.49 7.72 -1.37
C ALA A 63 -6.41 8.81 -0.28
N SER A 64 -5.37 8.73 0.57
CA SER A 64 -5.12 9.73 1.60
C SER A 64 -4.85 11.12 1.02
N ALA A 65 -4.00 11.23 -0.01
CA ALA A 65 -3.66 12.51 -0.64
C ALA A 65 -4.87 13.12 -1.38
N LEU A 66 -5.66 12.30 -2.07
CA LEU A 66 -6.88 12.73 -2.77
C LEU A 66 -7.91 13.40 -1.84
N ILE A 67 -8.02 12.92 -0.60
CA ILE A 67 -9.00 13.44 0.36
C ILE A 67 -8.40 14.52 1.25
N VAL A 68 -7.24 14.28 1.85
CA VAL A 68 -6.75 15.12 2.95
C VAL A 68 -6.03 16.38 2.44
N THR A 69 -5.35 16.32 1.30
CA THR A 69 -4.70 17.51 0.72
C THR A 69 -5.70 18.62 0.36
N PRO A 70 -6.82 18.38 -0.35
CA PRO A 70 -7.79 19.44 -0.62
C PRO A 70 -8.44 19.98 0.66
N ILE A 71 -8.67 19.13 1.68
CA ILE A 71 -9.15 19.57 2.99
C ILE A 71 -8.12 20.52 3.63
N PHE A 72 -6.84 20.15 3.67
CA PHE A 72 -5.78 21.01 4.21
C PHE A 72 -5.76 22.38 3.52
N LEU A 73 -5.77 22.41 2.19
CA LEU A 73 -5.77 23.66 1.42
C LEU A 73 -7.03 24.49 1.71
N PHE A 74 -8.19 23.86 1.84
CA PHE A 74 -9.44 24.52 2.19
C PHE A 74 -9.40 25.15 3.60
N ILE A 75 -8.88 24.43 4.59
CA ILE A 75 -8.76 24.92 5.97
C ILE A 75 -7.80 26.11 6.03
N VAL A 76 -6.61 26.00 5.42
CA VAL A 76 -5.62 27.10 5.46
C VAL A 76 -6.10 28.32 4.68
N THR A 77 -6.77 28.14 3.54
CA THR A 77 -7.35 29.27 2.80
C THR A 77 -8.47 29.95 3.59
N THR A 78 -9.28 29.18 4.33
CA THR A 78 -10.30 29.71 5.24
C THR A 78 -9.68 30.48 6.40
N LEU A 79 -8.61 29.95 6.99
CA LEU A 79 -7.83 30.60 8.05
C LEU A 79 -7.30 31.97 7.58
N HIS A 80 -6.60 31.99 6.45
CA HIS A 80 -6.07 33.23 5.86
C HIS A 80 -7.16 34.23 5.47
N LYS A 81 -8.31 33.77 4.96
CA LYS A 81 -9.45 34.63 4.64
C LYS A 81 -10.01 35.30 5.91
N ASN A 82 -10.06 34.57 7.02
CA ASN A 82 -10.50 35.10 8.31
C ASN A 82 -9.51 36.10 8.91
N TYR A 83 -8.19 35.85 8.81
CA TYR A 83 -7.18 36.83 9.20
C TYR A 83 -7.26 38.12 8.35
N LYS A 84 -7.43 38.00 7.03
CA LYS A 84 -7.58 39.16 6.14
C LYS A 84 -8.82 40.00 6.45
N LYS A 85 -9.93 39.36 6.82
CA LYS A 85 -11.18 40.04 7.20
C LYS A 85 -11.14 40.66 8.59
N GLY A 86 -10.07 40.45 9.36
CA GLY A 86 -9.99 40.86 10.76
C GLY A 86 -10.99 40.11 11.66
N SER A 87 -11.51 38.97 11.22
CA SER A 87 -12.38 38.13 12.06
C SER A 87 -11.58 37.31 13.08
N LEU A 88 -10.31 37.00 12.77
CA LEU A 88 -9.35 36.36 13.65
C LEU A 88 -8.09 37.22 13.78
N ASN A 89 -7.36 37.07 14.88
CA ASN A 89 -6.14 37.82 15.15
C ASN A 89 -4.89 36.96 14.88
N PRO A 90 -4.11 37.23 13.82
CA PRO A 90 -2.88 36.48 13.52
C PRO A 90 -1.74 36.76 14.51
N GLN A 91 -1.90 37.75 15.39
CA GLN A 91 -0.98 38.00 16.51
C GLN A 91 -1.49 37.38 17.82
N SER A 92 -2.54 36.54 17.78
CA SER A 92 -3.02 35.85 18.96
C SER A 92 -1.93 34.91 19.51
N GLY A 93 -1.84 34.82 20.84
CA GLY A 93 -0.97 33.82 21.49
C GLY A 93 -1.34 32.40 21.09
N VAL A 94 -2.62 32.15 20.80
CA VAL A 94 -3.16 30.85 20.35
C VAL A 94 -2.57 30.44 19.01
N TYR A 95 -2.61 31.31 17.99
CA TYR A 95 -2.04 31.02 16.67
C TYR A 95 -0.53 30.74 16.75
N ARG A 96 0.23 31.56 17.48
CA ARG A 96 1.68 31.36 17.65
C ARG A 96 1.98 30.04 18.34
N TRP A 97 1.31 29.75 19.46
CA TRP A 97 1.51 28.52 20.22
C TRP A 97 1.16 27.27 19.38
N LEU A 98 0.04 27.29 18.66
CA LEU A 98 -0.37 26.18 17.79
C LEU A 98 0.57 26.00 16.59
N THR A 99 1.12 27.10 16.06
CA THR A 99 2.13 27.01 14.99
C THR A 99 3.43 26.37 15.50
N TYR A 100 3.89 26.72 16.70
CA TYR A 100 5.02 26.02 17.32
C TYR A 100 4.71 24.54 17.59
N LEU A 101 3.47 24.20 17.98
CA LEU A 101 3.03 22.81 18.13
C LEU A 101 3.09 22.05 16.79
N ILE A 102 2.70 22.69 15.67
CA ILE A 102 2.86 22.14 14.31
C ILE A 102 4.31 21.82 14.00
N LEU A 103 5.20 22.75 14.26
CA LEU A 103 6.63 22.55 14.03
C LEU A 103 7.18 21.41 14.89
N LEU A 104 6.78 21.33 16.16
CA LEU A 104 7.22 20.26 17.08
C LEU A 104 6.75 18.88 16.61
N VAL A 105 5.46 18.71 16.33
CA VAL A 105 4.89 17.43 15.86
C VAL A 105 5.51 17.01 14.54
N THR A 106 5.72 17.97 13.63
CA THR A 106 6.41 17.74 12.36
C THR A 106 7.84 17.25 12.60
N ALA A 107 8.59 17.90 13.48
CA ALA A 107 9.96 17.50 13.81
C ALA A 107 10.03 16.07 14.34
N LEU A 108 9.15 15.71 15.29
CA LEU A 108 9.10 14.37 15.86
C LEU A 108 8.79 13.31 14.81
N ASN A 109 7.85 13.59 13.90
CA ASN A 109 7.50 12.69 12.81
C ASN A 109 8.70 12.47 11.85
N ILE A 110 9.38 13.55 11.47
CA ILE A 110 10.58 13.51 10.61
C ILE A 110 11.70 12.72 11.28
N ILE A 111 11.98 12.98 12.55
CA ILE A 111 13.01 12.26 13.32
C ILE A 111 12.72 10.76 13.31
N GLY A 112 11.49 10.36 13.63
CA GLY A 112 11.08 8.96 13.60
C GLY A 112 11.29 8.31 12.23
N ARG A 113 10.96 9.03 11.14
CA ARG A 113 11.18 8.53 9.77
C ARG A 113 12.65 8.43 9.39
N LEU A 114 13.47 9.41 9.76
CA LEU A 114 14.90 9.35 9.50
C LEU A 114 15.57 8.21 10.28
N ILE A 115 15.19 8.00 11.55
CA ILE A 115 15.68 6.86 12.35
C ILE A 115 15.37 5.54 11.65
N GLN A 116 14.14 5.34 11.18
CA GLN A 116 13.76 4.11 10.47
C GLN A 116 14.57 3.90 9.17
N LEU A 117 14.81 4.97 8.40
CA LEU A 117 15.58 4.87 7.17
C LEU A 117 17.07 4.60 7.44
N VAL A 118 17.65 5.26 8.44
CA VAL A 118 19.03 5.03 8.86
C VAL A 118 19.19 3.63 9.43
N PHE A 119 18.25 3.16 10.25
CA PHE A 119 18.26 1.79 10.77
C PHE A 119 18.31 0.76 9.62
N LYS A 120 17.46 0.92 8.60
CA LYS A 120 17.48 0.07 7.40
C LYS A 120 18.79 0.16 6.62
N LEU A 121 19.34 1.36 6.49
CA LEU A 121 20.64 1.58 5.84
C LEU A 121 21.75 0.83 6.58
N LEU A 122 21.74 0.84 7.92
CA LEU A 122 22.70 0.14 8.75
C LEU A 122 22.53 -1.39 8.73
N ASP A 123 21.30 -1.88 8.53
CA ASP A 123 20.98 -3.32 8.36
C ASP A 123 21.43 -3.91 7.02
N GLY A 124 22.13 -3.12 6.18
CA GLY A 124 22.72 -3.61 4.93
C GLY A 124 21.90 -3.33 3.68
N ASP A 125 20.74 -2.66 3.80
CA ASP A 125 19.95 -2.14 2.66
C ASP A 125 20.55 -0.82 2.14
N TYR A 126 21.83 -0.88 1.75
CA TYR A 126 22.58 0.22 1.13
C TYR A 126 22.14 0.42 -0.32
N THR A 127 20.91 0.89 -0.49
CA THR A 127 20.31 1.13 -1.80
C THR A 127 20.22 2.62 -2.09
N LEU A 128 20.37 2.98 -3.38
CA LEU A 128 20.05 4.32 -3.90
C LEU A 128 18.63 4.76 -3.47
N ALA A 129 17.72 3.79 -3.30
CA ALA A 129 16.39 3.98 -2.76
C ALA A 129 16.39 4.63 -1.36
N SER A 130 17.20 4.12 -0.44
CA SER A 130 17.30 4.67 0.92
C SER A 130 17.77 6.13 0.93
N ILE A 131 18.76 6.48 0.11
CA ILE A 131 19.26 7.86 -0.02
C ILE A 131 18.16 8.79 -0.54
N LEU A 132 17.45 8.38 -1.61
CA LEU A 132 16.36 9.18 -2.18
C LEU A 132 15.21 9.37 -1.19
N LYS A 133 14.84 8.33 -0.42
CA LYS A 133 13.81 8.45 0.62
C LYS A 133 14.20 9.44 1.71
N ILE A 134 15.47 9.45 2.14
CA ILE A 134 15.99 10.44 3.08
C ILE A 134 15.86 11.85 2.47
N SER A 135 16.26 12.03 1.22
CA SER A 135 16.11 13.33 0.52
C SER A 135 14.66 13.79 0.45
N VAL A 136 13.71 12.88 0.20
CA VAL A 136 12.26 13.18 0.22
C VAL A 136 11.83 13.68 1.60
N VAL A 137 12.22 13.00 2.68
CA VAL A 137 11.88 13.41 4.05
C VAL A 137 12.45 14.80 4.36
N LEU A 138 13.70 15.06 3.98
CA LEU A 138 14.33 16.36 4.18
C LEU A 138 13.67 17.48 3.34
N ALA A 139 13.25 17.18 2.11
CA ALA A 139 12.55 18.15 1.27
C ALA A 139 11.18 18.52 1.84
N ILE A 140 10.41 17.53 2.30
CA ILE A 140 9.11 17.75 2.96
C ILE A 140 9.31 18.56 4.25
N ALA A 141 10.29 18.16 5.07
CA ALA A 141 10.67 18.87 6.28
C ALA A 141 11.00 20.35 6.00
N GLY A 142 11.94 20.60 5.08
CA GLY A 142 12.37 21.93 4.70
C GLY A 142 11.21 22.79 4.17
N GLY A 143 10.28 22.19 3.41
CA GLY A 143 9.08 22.86 2.93
C GLY A 143 8.16 23.31 4.09
N ILE A 144 7.87 22.42 5.04
CA ILE A 144 7.00 22.72 6.18
C ILE A 144 7.65 23.77 7.09
N PHE A 145 8.89 23.52 7.54
CA PHE A 145 9.61 24.45 8.39
C PHE A 145 9.80 25.82 7.72
N GLY A 146 10.17 25.84 6.44
CA GLY A 146 10.34 27.06 5.66
C GLY A 146 9.06 27.88 5.56
N TYR A 147 7.92 27.23 5.28
CA TYR A 147 6.63 27.91 5.21
C TYR A 147 6.20 28.51 6.56
N TYR A 148 6.22 27.72 7.63
CA TYR A 148 5.75 28.22 8.95
C TYR A 148 6.72 29.21 9.58
N TRP A 149 8.03 29.09 9.32
CA TRP A 149 8.99 30.12 9.71
C TRP A 149 8.70 31.46 9.02
N TYR A 150 8.39 31.41 7.71
CA TYR A 150 7.95 32.58 6.97
C TYR A 150 6.64 33.16 7.53
N ASP A 151 5.64 32.30 7.80
CA ASP A 151 4.32 32.72 8.29
C ASP A 151 4.39 33.35 9.70
N LEU A 152 5.20 32.80 10.59
CA LEU A 152 5.46 33.36 11.93
C LEU A 152 6.11 34.75 11.89
N LYS A 153 6.97 35.04 10.90
CA LYS A 153 7.61 36.35 10.72
C LYS A 153 6.73 37.36 9.99
N ARG A 154 5.59 36.92 9.45
CA ARG A 154 4.72 37.77 8.65
C ARG A 154 3.89 38.67 9.55
N ASN A 155 4.15 39.98 9.48
CA ASN A 155 3.43 40.98 10.26
C ASN A 155 2.19 41.55 9.55
N ASN A 156 2.05 41.34 8.23
CA ASN A 156 0.98 41.95 7.44
C ASN A 156 0.20 40.91 6.62
N TYR A 157 -1.04 40.67 7.05
CA TYR A 157 -1.99 39.73 6.42
C TYR A 157 -3.00 40.43 5.49
N SER A 158 -2.91 41.76 5.34
CA SER A 158 -3.86 42.56 4.53
C SER A 158 -3.80 42.26 3.03
N LYS A 159 -2.62 41.89 2.51
CA LYS A 159 -2.39 41.53 1.10
C LYS A 159 -2.07 40.05 0.98
N ARG A 160 -2.48 39.42 -0.14
CA ARG A 160 -2.06 38.04 -0.48
C ARG A 160 -0.54 38.02 -0.60
N SER A 161 0.11 37.07 0.06
CA SER A 161 1.56 36.89 -0.02
C SER A 161 1.89 36.03 -1.23
N GLN A 162 2.80 36.51 -2.08
CA GLN A 162 3.33 35.75 -3.22
C GLN A 162 4.06 34.49 -2.74
N THR A 163 4.84 34.59 -1.65
CA THR A 163 5.53 33.44 -1.03
C THR A 163 4.53 32.35 -0.62
N SER A 164 3.44 32.72 0.06
CA SER A 164 2.39 31.77 0.45
C SER A 164 1.72 31.12 -0.76
N GLN A 165 1.51 31.85 -1.85
CA GLN A 165 0.98 31.28 -3.10
C GLN A 165 1.94 30.29 -3.76
N ILE A 166 3.24 30.55 -3.72
CA ILE A 166 4.25 29.63 -4.24
C ILE A 166 4.23 28.32 -3.45
N PHE A 167 4.24 28.38 -2.12
CA PHE A 167 4.17 27.17 -1.29
C PHE A 167 2.89 26.35 -1.54
N PHE A 168 1.72 26.99 -1.63
CA PHE A 168 0.48 26.28 -1.98
C PHE A 168 0.52 25.70 -3.39
N GLY A 169 1.07 26.44 -4.36
CA GLY A 169 1.26 25.96 -5.72
C GLY A 169 2.15 24.72 -5.77
N ILE A 170 3.27 24.73 -5.05
CA ILE A 170 4.19 23.57 -4.94
C ILE A 170 3.46 22.37 -4.34
N ILE A 171 2.71 22.54 -3.24
CA ILE A 171 1.97 21.43 -2.61
C ILE A 171 0.97 20.83 -3.60
N VAL A 172 0.19 21.66 -4.30
CA VAL A 172 -0.77 21.19 -5.32
C VAL A 172 -0.05 20.45 -6.45
N ILE A 173 1.03 21.01 -6.99
CA ILE A 173 1.79 20.40 -8.09
C ILE A 173 2.37 19.07 -7.66
N VAL A 174 3.05 19.01 -6.50
CA VAL A 174 3.65 17.78 -5.97
C VAL A 174 2.58 16.71 -5.78
N THR A 175 1.46 17.04 -5.13
CA THR A 175 0.36 16.09 -4.91
C THR A 175 -0.20 15.57 -6.24
N VAL A 176 -0.51 16.46 -7.19
CA VAL A 176 -1.08 16.07 -8.49
C VAL A 176 -0.10 15.20 -9.27
N VAL A 177 1.18 15.58 -9.35
CA VAL A 177 2.21 14.80 -10.05
C VAL A 177 2.40 13.44 -9.40
N SER A 178 2.49 13.38 -8.06
CA SER A 178 2.61 12.11 -7.33
C SER A 178 1.41 11.18 -7.56
N ILE A 179 0.18 11.72 -7.56
CA ILE A 179 -1.03 10.94 -7.82
C ILE A 179 -1.05 10.44 -9.27
N ILE A 180 -0.77 11.30 -10.25
CA ILE A 180 -0.73 10.92 -11.67
C ILE A 180 0.32 9.83 -11.90
N ALA A 181 1.54 10.01 -11.37
CA ALA A 181 2.61 9.00 -11.46
C ALA A 181 2.19 7.65 -10.84
N SER A 182 1.46 7.68 -9.72
CA SER A 182 0.98 6.48 -9.05
C SER A 182 -0.01 5.68 -9.91
N PHE A 183 -0.87 6.34 -10.68
CA PHE A 183 -1.83 5.66 -11.55
C PHE A 183 -1.17 4.88 -12.70
N PHE A 184 0.06 5.22 -13.09
CA PHE A 184 0.83 4.43 -14.05
C PHE A 184 1.46 3.16 -13.44
N ILE A 185 1.48 3.05 -12.10
CA ILE A 185 2.13 1.95 -11.37
C ILE A 185 1.10 1.04 -10.70
N ILE A 186 -0.01 1.59 -10.21
CA ILE A 186 -1.07 0.85 -9.51
C ILE A 186 -1.79 -0.10 -10.47
N ASP A 187 -2.01 -1.34 -10.02
CA ASP A 187 -2.92 -2.26 -10.72
C ASP A 187 -4.34 -1.72 -10.71
N SER A 188 -5.00 -1.73 -11.87
CA SER A 188 -6.41 -1.35 -11.97
C SER A 188 -7.30 -2.19 -11.03
N PRO A 189 -8.47 -1.68 -10.62
CA PRO A 189 -9.41 -2.46 -9.81
C PRO A 189 -9.79 -3.80 -10.44
N LYS A 190 -9.92 -3.84 -11.78
CA LYS A 190 -10.18 -5.07 -12.53
C LYS A 190 -9.05 -6.09 -12.35
N VAL A 191 -7.81 -5.68 -12.59
CA VAL A 191 -6.63 -6.54 -12.42
C VAL A 191 -6.50 -7.01 -10.97
N THR A 192 -6.76 -6.12 -10.00
CA THR A 192 -6.73 -6.48 -8.57
C THR A 192 -7.75 -7.57 -8.23
N ASN A 193 -8.96 -7.49 -8.79
CA ASN A 193 -9.98 -8.51 -8.57
C ASN A 193 -9.63 -9.83 -9.27
N MET A 194 -9.09 -9.78 -10.49
CA MET A 194 -8.57 -10.96 -11.19
C MET A 194 -7.52 -11.69 -10.34
N LYS A 195 -6.52 -10.96 -9.82
CA LYS A 195 -5.50 -11.51 -8.90
C LYS A 195 -6.10 -12.13 -7.65
N LYS A 196 -7.15 -11.54 -7.08
CA LYS A 196 -7.84 -12.09 -5.90
C LYS A 196 -8.58 -13.39 -6.21
N PHE A 197 -9.26 -13.46 -7.35
CA PHE A 197 -9.93 -14.68 -7.78
C PHE A 197 -8.92 -15.78 -8.09
N ASP A 198 -7.83 -15.45 -8.79
CA ASP A 198 -6.75 -16.40 -9.09
C ASP A 198 -6.07 -16.90 -7.80
N GLN A 199 -5.77 -16.03 -6.84
CA GLN A 199 -5.24 -16.45 -5.54
C GLN A 199 -6.22 -17.33 -4.76
N GLN A 200 -7.51 -17.04 -4.82
CA GLN A 200 -8.53 -17.87 -4.18
C GLN A 200 -8.59 -19.25 -4.84
N ARG A 201 -8.50 -19.33 -6.17
CA ARG A 201 -8.39 -20.61 -6.90
C ARG A 201 -7.18 -21.42 -6.46
N VAL A 202 -6.00 -20.79 -6.34
CA VAL A 202 -4.81 -21.46 -5.79
C VAL A 202 -5.09 -22.04 -4.40
N ASN A 203 -5.68 -21.25 -3.50
CA ASN A 203 -6.03 -21.71 -2.16
C ASN A 203 -7.05 -22.87 -2.20
N ASP A 204 -8.03 -22.81 -3.09
CA ASP A 204 -9.05 -23.84 -3.27
C ASP A 204 -8.44 -25.15 -3.79
N LEU A 205 -7.50 -25.09 -4.74
CA LEU A 205 -6.75 -26.24 -5.23
C LEU A 205 -5.92 -26.89 -4.11
N TYR A 206 -5.25 -26.09 -3.29
CA TYR A 206 -4.58 -26.58 -2.08
C TYR A 206 -5.54 -27.27 -1.11
N ASN A 207 -6.72 -26.69 -0.89
CA ASN A 207 -7.72 -27.26 0.00
C ASN A 207 -8.24 -28.60 -0.55
N LEU A 208 -8.60 -28.66 -1.84
CA LEU A 208 -9.06 -29.87 -2.51
C LEU A 208 -8.00 -30.97 -2.46
N ASP A 209 -6.73 -30.66 -2.78
CA ASP A 209 -5.61 -31.59 -2.69
C ASP A 209 -5.48 -32.20 -1.29
N ASN A 210 -5.55 -31.36 -0.25
CA ASN A 210 -5.49 -31.80 1.14
C ASN A 210 -6.70 -32.66 1.55
N MET A 211 -7.90 -32.31 1.08
CA MET A 211 -9.13 -33.04 1.37
C MET A 211 -9.14 -34.41 0.67
N ILE A 212 -8.71 -34.48 -0.58
CA ILE A 212 -8.55 -35.72 -1.35
C ILE A 212 -7.51 -36.63 -0.67
N ASN A 213 -6.38 -36.07 -0.26
CA ASN A 213 -5.36 -36.80 0.52
C ASN A 213 -5.93 -37.33 1.85
N SER A 214 -6.77 -36.56 2.54
CA SER A 214 -7.44 -37.04 3.77
C SER A 214 -8.42 -38.17 3.49
N TYR A 215 -9.23 -38.04 2.44
CA TYR A 215 -10.16 -39.09 2.00
C TYR A 215 -9.42 -40.38 1.64
N TYR A 216 -8.29 -40.28 0.92
CA TYR A 216 -7.47 -41.43 0.56
C TYR A 216 -6.89 -42.13 1.80
N ARG A 217 -6.40 -41.39 2.80
CA ARG A 217 -5.91 -42.00 4.06
C ARG A 217 -6.99 -42.78 4.81
N GLU A 218 -8.23 -42.30 4.79
CA GLU A 218 -9.37 -42.93 5.47
C GLU A 218 -9.89 -44.15 4.72
N THR A 219 -9.97 -44.09 3.39
CA THR A 219 -10.67 -45.08 2.56
C THR A 219 -9.75 -45.99 1.75
N ARG A 220 -8.46 -45.62 1.63
CA ARG A 220 -7.46 -46.20 0.72
C ARG A 220 -7.92 -46.19 -0.74
N LYS A 221 -8.77 -45.24 -1.13
CA LYS A 221 -9.24 -45.01 -2.49
C LYS A 221 -9.29 -43.51 -2.81
N ILE A 222 -8.98 -43.16 -4.05
CA ILE A 222 -9.19 -41.82 -4.58
C ILE A 222 -10.70 -41.65 -4.83
N PRO A 223 -11.31 -40.49 -4.52
CA PRO A 223 -12.73 -40.25 -4.79
C PRO A 223 -13.01 -40.30 -6.30
N GLU A 224 -14.12 -40.91 -6.71
CA GLU A 224 -14.49 -41.02 -8.14
C GLU A 224 -14.84 -39.64 -8.74
N ASP A 225 -15.43 -38.76 -7.94
CA ASP A 225 -15.79 -37.39 -8.29
C ASP A 225 -15.78 -36.46 -7.06
N LEU A 226 -16.06 -35.16 -7.28
CA LEU A 226 -16.14 -34.14 -6.23
C LEU A 226 -17.58 -33.85 -5.78
N SER A 227 -18.53 -34.77 -5.99
CA SER A 227 -19.94 -34.58 -5.63
C SER A 227 -20.23 -34.76 -4.14
N ASP A 228 -19.34 -35.45 -3.40
CA ASP A 228 -19.46 -35.56 -1.95
C ASP A 228 -19.48 -34.17 -1.31
N SER A 229 -20.41 -33.97 -0.37
CA SER A 229 -20.56 -32.77 0.46
C SER A 229 -19.26 -32.24 1.08
N ARG A 230 -18.25 -33.10 1.26
CA ARG A 230 -16.92 -32.72 1.70
C ARG A 230 -16.30 -31.75 0.69
N PHE A 231 -16.30 -32.10 -0.60
CA PHE A 231 -15.63 -31.35 -1.66
C PHE A 231 -16.54 -30.29 -2.30
N SER A 232 -17.84 -30.56 -2.39
CA SER A 232 -18.80 -29.71 -3.12
C SER A 232 -18.96 -28.29 -2.59
N GLN A 233 -18.40 -27.98 -1.41
CA GLN A 233 -18.37 -26.63 -0.84
C GLN A 233 -17.27 -25.74 -1.42
N VAL A 234 -16.30 -26.33 -2.12
CA VAL A 234 -15.19 -25.62 -2.75
C VAL A 234 -15.51 -25.46 -4.23
N THR A 235 -15.96 -24.26 -4.59
CA THR A 235 -16.36 -23.88 -5.97
C THR A 235 -15.51 -22.74 -6.48
N ASP A 236 -15.46 -22.56 -7.80
CA ASP A 236 -14.75 -21.44 -8.40
C ASP A 236 -15.37 -20.11 -7.91
N PRO A 237 -14.55 -19.18 -7.36
CA PRO A 237 -15.05 -18.00 -6.65
C PRO A 237 -15.75 -16.96 -7.54
N LYS A 238 -15.71 -17.15 -8.88
CA LYS A 238 -16.32 -16.25 -9.86
C LYS A 238 -17.54 -16.86 -10.54
N THR A 239 -17.52 -18.15 -10.82
CA THR A 239 -18.56 -18.88 -11.55
C THR A 239 -19.48 -19.69 -10.63
N ASP A 240 -19.04 -19.99 -9.40
CA ASP A 240 -19.70 -20.87 -8.44
C ASP A 240 -19.86 -22.32 -8.95
N GLU A 241 -19.13 -22.68 -10.01
CA GLU A 241 -19.09 -24.03 -10.54
C GLU A 241 -18.05 -24.88 -9.78
N PRO A 242 -18.30 -26.19 -9.59
CA PRO A 242 -17.31 -27.09 -9.01
C PRO A 242 -16.06 -27.17 -9.88
N TYR A 243 -14.89 -27.34 -9.25
CA TYR A 243 -13.64 -27.53 -9.98
C TYR A 243 -13.67 -28.83 -10.79
N SER A 244 -13.07 -28.80 -11.98
CA SER A 244 -12.95 -29.99 -12.82
C SER A 244 -11.91 -30.93 -12.23
N TYR A 245 -12.25 -32.21 -12.18
CA TYR A 245 -11.48 -33.25 -11.53
C TYR A 245 -11.48 -34.52 -12.36
N THR A 246 -10.35 -35.20 -12.47
CA THR A 246 -10.24 -36.47 -13.20
C THR A 246 -9.26 -37.40 -12.50
N VAL A 247 -9.68 -38.65 -12.29
CA VAL A 247 -8.81 -39.71 -11.80
C VAL A 247 -7.97 -40.24 -12.96
N VAL A 248 -6.64 -40.23 -12.81
CA VAL A 248 -5.70 -40.70 -13.85
C VAL A 248 -5.25 -42.13 -13.56
N SER A 249 -4.96 -42.43 -12.28
CA SER A 249 -4.60 -43.78 -11.82
C SER A 249 -5.02 -44.00 -10.37
N GLU A 250 -4.60 -45.11 -9.75
CA GLU A 250 -4.92 -45.42 -8.34
C GLU A 250 -4.30 -44.41 -7.35
N GLU A 251 -3.25 -43.69 -7.75
CA GLU A 251 -2.52 -42.73 -6.90
C GLU A 251 -2.40 -41.33 -7.50
N GLU A 252 -2.92 -41.13 -8.72
CA GLU A 252 -2.73 -39.91 -9.51
C GLU A 252 -4.08 -39.33 -9.94
N PHE A 253 -4.23 -38.03 -9.79
CA PHE A 253 -5.42 -37.29 -10.20
C PHE A 253 -5.04 -35.91 -10.74
N GLU A 254 -5.95 -35.33 -11.51
CA GLU A 254 -5.84 -33.97 -12.02
C GLU A 254 -6.95 -33.09 -11.46
N ILE A 255 -6.59 -31.87 -11.07
CA ILE A 255 -7.54 -30.80 -10.76
C ILE A 255 -7.27 -29.65 -11.73
N CYS A 256 -8.34 -29.12 -12.34
CA CYS A 256 -8.23 -28.02 -13.28
C CYS A 256 -8.90 -26.75 -12.78
N ALA A 257 -8.30 -25.61 -13.11
CA ALA A 257 -8.84 -24.28 -12.84
C ALA A 257 -8.60 -23.36 -14.05
N THR A 258 -9.38 -22.28 -14.13
CA THR A 258 -9.23 -21.28 -15.20
C THR A 258 -8.76 -19.98 -14.60
N PHE A 259 -7.50 -19.61 -14.83
CA PHE A 259 -6.92 -18.37 -14.29
C PHE A 259 -7.08 -17.20 -15.24
N GLU A 260 -7.26 -16.01 -14.69
CA GLU A 260 -7.43 -14.79 -15.50
C GLU A 260 -6.10 -14.13 -15.85
N LEU A 261 -5.08 -14.29 -15.01
CA LEU A 261 -3.74 -13.75 -15.20
C LEU A 261 -2.70 -14.86 -15.07
N ALA A 262 -1.62 -14.74 -15.84
CA ALA A 262 -0.44 -15.54 -15.58
C ALA A 262 0.30 -14.97 -14.36
N VAL A 263 0.91 -15.84 -13.57
CA VAL A 263 1.93 -15.41 -12.62
C VAL A 263 3.09 -14.84 -13.43
N VAL A 264 3.39 -13.55 -13.21
CA VAL A 264 4.60 -12.95 -13.76
C VAL A 264 5.74 -13.53 -12.95
N ASP A 265 6.65 -14.26 -13.59
CA ASP A 265 7.93 -14.66 -13.00
C ASP A 265 8.62 -13.37 -12.51
N ASP A 266 8.52 -13.09 -11.22
CA ASP A 266 9.60 -12.37 -10.54
C ASP A 266 10.75 -13.39 -10.56
N ASP A 267 11.94 -13.00 -11.01
CA ASP A 267 13.17 -13.82 -10.99
C ASP A 267 13.61 -14.21 -9.55
N ASP A 268 12.67 -14.41 -8.63
CA ASP A 268 12.88 -15.10 -7.36
C ASP A 268 13.00 -16.61 -7.64
N GLU A 269 14.15 -17.01 -8.18
CA GLU A 269 14.60 -18.42 -8.18
C GLU A 269 14.47 -19.07 -6.79
N ASP A 270 14.52 -18.27 -5.71
CA ASP A 270 14.35 -18.74 -4.34
C ASP A 270 12.90 -19.16 -4.01
N TYR A 271 11.86 -18.56 -4.60
CA TYR A 271 10.47 -18.97 -4.31
C TYR A 271 10.13 -20.32 -4.96
N LYS A 272 10.69 -20.59 -6.15
CA LYS A 272 10.65 -21.93 -6.79
C LYS A 272 11.41 -22.98 -5.97
N ARG A 273 12.39 -22.56 -5.17
CA ARG A 273 13.24 -23.44 -4.34
C ARG A 273 12.57 -23.98 -3.09
N TYR A 274 11.49 -23.35 -2.62
CA TYR A 274 10.80 -23.71 -1.37
C TYR A 274 9.62 -24.70 -1.53
N GLY A 275 9.45 -25.30 -2.71
CA GLY A 275 8.55 -26.45 -2.88
C GLY A 275 7.06 -26.09 -2.97
N GLY A 276 6.73 -25.00 -3.69
CA GLY A 276 5.35 -24.73 -4.10
C GLY A 276 4.81 -25.78 -5.08
N LYS A 277 3.49 -25.89 -5.19
CA LYS A 277 2.81 -26.74 -6.17
C LYS A 277 2.81 -26.06 -7.54
N ASP A 278 2.66 -26.83 -8.61
CA ASP A 278 2.69 -26.29 -9.99
C ASP A 278 1.65 -25.18 -10.23
N TRP A 279 0.49 -25.25 -9.57
CA TRP A 279 -0.52 -24.20 -9.65
C TRP A 279 -0.11 -22.87 -9.00
N ASP A 280 0.97 -22.80 -8.21
CA ASP A 280 1.54 -21.52 -7.74
C ASP A 280 2.22 -20.74 -8.87
N PHE A 281 2.53 -21.42 -9.98
CA PHE A 281 3.19 -20.86 -11.17
C PHE A 281 2.29 -20.91 -12.40
N HIS A 282 0.98 -20.84 -12.18
CA HIS A 282 -0.04 -20.96 -13.22
C HIS A 282 0.10 -19.88 -14.32
N GLN A 283 -0.25 -20.25 -15.55
CA GLN A 283 -0.43 -19.31 -16.66
C GLN A 283 -1.84 -18.74 -16.69
N ALA A 284 -2.14 -17.84 -17.62
CA ALA A 284 -3.51 -17.43 -17.88
C ALA A 284 -4.26 -18.50 -18.69
N GLY A 285 -5.55 -18.69 -18.42
CA GLY A 285 -6.41 -19.64 -19.10
C GLY A 285 -6.66 -20.92 -18.31
N HIS A 286 -7.33 -21.88 -18.95
CA HIS A 286 -7.65 -23.18 -18.38
C HIS A 286 -6.40 -24.07 -18.31
N GLN A 287 -6.12 -24.60 -17.12
CA GLN A 287 -4.99 -25.49 -16.85
C GLN A 287 -5.42 -26.61 -15.91
N CYS A 288 -4.87 -27.79 -16.14
CA CYS A 288 -4.99 -28.96 -15.28
C CYS A 288 -3.62 -29.25 -14.66
N PHE A 289 -3.63 -29.55 -13.36
CA PHE A 289 -2.42 -29.85 -12.61
C PHE A 289 -2.53 -31.27 -12.06
N THR A 290 -1.49 -32.06 -12.32
CA THR A 290 -1.37 -33.40 -11.80
C THR A 290 -0.93 -33.34 -10.33
N SER A 291 -1.61 -34.10 -9.47
CA SER A 291 -1.21 -34.30 -8.09
C SER A 291 -1.29 -35.78 -7.73
N PHE A 292 -0.61 -36.14 -6.65
CA PHE A 292 -0.51 -37.51 -6.18
C PHE A 292 -1.02 -37.59 -4.74
N VAL A 293 -1.73 -38.66 -4.42
CA VAL A 293 -2.05 -38.97 -3.03
C VAL A 293 -0.81 -39.46 -2.30
N PHE A 294 -0.62 -39.03 -1.06
CA PHE A 294 0.49 -39.47 -0.23
C PHE A 294 0.13 -40.76 0.51
N ASP A 295 0.88 -41.82 0.25
CA ASP A 295 0.85 -43.07 1.02
C ASP A 295 2.13 -43.17 1.87
N SER A 296 2.00 -43.11 3.19
CA SER A 296 3.14 -43.19 4.12
C SER A 296 3.86 -44.54 4.09
N ASP A 297 3.22 -45.57 3.53
CA ASP A 297 3.76 -46.92 3.44
C ASP A 297 4.59 -47.14 2.15
N LYS A 298 4.63 -46.15 1.25
CA LYS A 298 5.36 -46.18 -0.02
C LYS A 298 6.39 -45.04 -0.09
N PRO A 299 7.54 -45.26 -0.74
CA PRO A 299 8.50 -44.18 -0.98
C PRO A 299 7.86 -43.08 -1.85
N LEU A 300 8.21 -41.82 -1.57
CA LEU A 300 7.74 -40.67 -2.34
C LEU A 300 7.99 -40.89 -3.84
N PRO A 301 7.00 -40.61 -4.72
CA PRO A 301 7.22 -40.67 -6.16
C PRO A 301 8.34 -39.71 -6.56
N ILE A 302 9.23 -40.18 -7.43
CA ILE A 302 10.35 -39.37 -7.95
C ILE A 302 9.73 -38.24 -8.79
N PRO A 303 10.04 -36.95 -8.54
CA PRO A 303 9.59 -35.86 -9.40
C PRO A 303 9.99 -36.16 -10.85
N ARG A 304 9.05 -36.10 -11.80
CA ARG A 304 9.40 -36.22 -13.23
C ARG A 304 10.34 -35.06 -13.56
N GLU A 305 11.50 -35.37 -14.13
CA GLU A 305 12.39 -34.34 -14.68
C GLU A 305 11.58 -33.47 -15.64
N SER A 306 11.40 -32.20 -15.27
CA SER A 306 10.86 -31.20 -16.17
C SER A 306 11.87 -31.02 -17.30
N PHE A 307 11.55 -31.57 -18.48
CA PHE A 307 12.31 -31.25 -19.68
C PHE A 307 12.09 -29.77 -19.97
N TYR A 308 13.20 -29.02 -19.86
CA TYR A 308 13.35 -27.60 -20.18
C TYR A 308 12.81 -27.24 -21.57
#